data_AF-A0A6J1JIB9-F1
#
_entry.id   AF-A0A6J1JIB9-F1
#
_cell.length_a   1.000
_cell.length_b   1.000
_cell.length_c   1.000
_cell.angle_alpha   90.00
_cell.angle_beta   90.00
_cell.angle_gamma   90.00
#
_symmetry.space_group_name_H-M   'P 1'
#
loop_
_entity.id
_entity.type
_entity.pdbx_description
1 polymer ?
#
loop_
_entity_poly.entity_id
_entity_poly.type
_entity_poly.pdbx_seq_one_letter_code
_entity_poly.pdbx_strand_id
1 'polypeptide(L)'
;MADYLPQEVLFNIFLKLPPKTLVLCSCVSKSWRAAISDPIFINAHFNKSSICNKKWLILRRYFGTGSKKKERYSLHFDTETLDLYQELKFPFINWNGDFKLVGICNGLVCLSGLDILLWNPSIQRVVAVLRTSDIITIYDAPDKFALGFGFDSRANDYKVVRLLYFEDKSPFNYKRSPKVELYEVRTGCWRVIESKAPRCEIVKSEWTQAFFNGAVHWVAYRESSRGYKCFILRFDIVEECFSLVTLPHCLVNSSPCDLKVSVLGGALSVMLCGWYCFETYVCSVWVLHNYDMPESWTKLTSFEPSQELGMVLGLRENGEMIMESKSEEVVLYRPENQLMKGLGIYGGEGSFYLDTYVESLALLNEGKGGLEKVADVHD
;
A
#
# COMPACT_ATOMS: atom_id res chain seq x y z
N MET A 1 -16.71 34.76 -20.16
CA MET A 1 -15.73 34.45 -21.23
C MET A 1 -15.49 32.94 -21.39
N ALA A 2 -16.21 32.06 -20.66
CA ALA A 2 -16.14 30.60 -20.83
C ALA A 2 -17.35 30.03 -21.61
N ASP A 3 -18.26 30.87 -22.10
CA ASP A 3 -19.55 30.47 -22.70
C ASP A 3 -19.45 30.01 -24.17
N TYR A 4 -18.24 29.73 -24.69
CA TYR A 4 -18.01 29.54 -26.13
C TYR A 4 -17.33 28.22 -26.54
N LEU A 5 -16.96 27.34 -25.60
CA LEU A 5 -16.38 26.03 -25.95
C LEU A 5 -17.41 24.91 -25.72
N PRO A 6 -17.66 24.03 -26.71
CA PRO A 6 -18.51 22.87 -26.52
C PRO A 6 -18.01 21.99 -25.36
N GLN A 7 -18.93 21.36 -24.63
CA GLN A 7 -18.59 20.51 -23.47
C GLN A 7 -17.61 19.40 -23.84
N GLU A 8 -17.74 18.79 -25.01
CA GLU A 8 -16.85 17.74 -25.52
C GLU A 8 -15.41 18.25 -25.73
N VAL A 9 -15.26 19.50 -26.19
CA VAL A 9 -13.95 20.12 -26.39
C VAL A 9 -13.30 20.38 -25.03
N LEU A 10 -14.06 20.91 -24.06
CA LEU A 10 -13.59 21.11 -22.69
C LEU A 10 -13.19 19.78 -22.03
N PHE A 11 -14.00 18.74 -22.18
CA PHE A 11 -13.71 17.40 -21.67
C PHE A 11 -12.37 16.87 -22.22
N ASN A 12 -12.16 16.99 -23.53
CA ASN A 12 -10.91 16.56 -24.18
C ASN A 12 -9.69 17.40 -23.78
N ILE A 13 -9.86 18.70 -23.56
CA ILE A 13 -8.81 19.58 -23.03
C ILE A 13 -8.45 19.14 -21.61
N PHE A 14 -9.43 19.03 -20.72
CA PHE A 14 -9.21 18.66 -19.32
C PHE A 14 -8.61 17.26 -19.18
N LEU A 15 -9.00 16.29 -20.01
CA LEU A 15 -8.39 14.97 -20.03
C LEU A 15 -6.88 14.99 -20.33
N LYS A 16 -6.31 16.07 -20.88
CA LYS A 16 -4.86 16.19 -21.15
C LYS A 16 -4.10 16.88 -20.03
N LEU A 17 -4.78 17.46 -19.04
CA LEU A 17 -4.16 18.20 -17.96
C LEU A 17 -3.84 17.28 -16.77
N PRO A 18 -2.77 17.52 -16.02
CA PRO A 18 -2.47 16.77 -14.80
C PRO A 18 -3.47 17.11 -13.69
N PRO A 19 -3.70 16.23 -12.69
CA PRO A 19 -4.69 16.46 -11.64
C PRO A 19 -4.51 17.78 -10.90
N LYS A 20 -3.28 18.15 -10.57
CA LYS A 20 -2.97 19.42 -9.90
C LYS A 20 -3.49 20.64 -10.68
N THR A 21 -3.34 20.64 -12.01
CA THR A 21 -3.86 21.71 -12.86
C THR A 21 -5.39 21.67 -12.95
N LEU A 22 -6.00 20.48 -12.96
CA LEU A 22 -7.45 20.33 -12.97
C LEU A 22 -8.10 20.87 -11.70
N VAL A 23 -7.48 20.66 -10.54
CA VAL A 23 -7.92 21.28 -9.28
C VAL A 23 -7.95 22.81 -9.41
N LEU A 24 -6.91 23.42 -10.00
CA LEU A 24 -6.88 24.87 -10.23
C LEU A 24 -7.96 25.31 -11.24
N CYS A 25 -8.16 24.54 -12.32
CA CYS A 25 -9.22 24.80 -13.31
C CYS A 25 -10.61 24.76 -12.68
N SER A 26 -10.83 23.89 -11.68
CA SER A 26 -12.09 23.80 -10.94
C SER A 26 -12.43 25.08 -10.14
N CYS A 27 -11.47 26.00 -9.95
CA CYS A 27 -11.69 27.29 -9.32
C CYS A 27 -12.13 28.38 -10.30
N VAL A 28 -11.98 28.17 -11.61
CA VAL A 28 -12.25 29.18 -12.63
C VAL A 28 -13.75 29.44 -12.82
N SER A 29 -14.58 28.39 -12.81
CA SER A 29 -16.04 28.52 -12.92
C SER A 29 -16.79 27.33 -12.33
N LYS A 30 -18.08 27.53 -11.99
CA LYS A 30 -18.96 26.46 -11.53
C LYS A 30 -19.15 25.36 -12.58
N SER A 31 -19.22 25.73 -13.86
CA SER A 31 -19.36 24.76 -14.96
C SER A 31 -18.13 23.89 -15.09
N TRP A 32 -16.92 24.46 -14.97
CA TRP A 32 -15.68 23.71 -15.06
C TRP A 32 -15.51 22.79 -13.86
N ARG A 33 -15.84 23.30 -12.66
CA ARG A 33 -15.89 22.46 -11.46
C ARG A 33 -16.80 21.26 -11.63
N ALA A 34 -18.03 21.47 -12.12
CA ALA A 34 -18.99 20.40 -12.34
C ALA A 34 -18.46 19.35 -13.33
N ALA A 35 -17.86 19.78 -14.45
CA ALA A 35 -17.28 18.88 -15.43
C ALA A 35 -16.10 18.06 -14.89
N ILE A 36 -15.22 18.67 -14.08
CA ILE A 36 -14.03 18.01 -13.52
C ILE A 36 -14.40 17.10 -12.33
N SER A 37 -15.45 17.45 -11.59
CA SER A 37 -15.95 16.68 -10.43
C SER A 37 -16.86 15.53 -10.85
N ASP A 38 -17.19 15.41 -12.13
CA ASP A 38 -18.04 14.35 -12.64
C ASP A 38 -17.34 12.98 -12.53
N PRO A 39 -18.00 11.94 -11.97
CA PRO A 39 -17.39 10.62 -11.81
C PRO A 39 -16.93 9.97 -13.14
N ILE A 40 -17.64 10.23 -14.24
CA ILE A 40 -17.26 9.71 -15.57
C ILE A 40 -15.96 10.38 -16.01
N PHE A 41 -15.84 11.69 -15.82
CA PHE A 41 -14.59 12.41 -16.10
C PHE A 41 -13.43 11.90 -15.24
N ILE A 42 -13.63 11.74 -13.92
CA ILE A 42 -12.58 11.25 -13.01
C ILE A 42 -12.08 9.87 -13.44
N ASN A 43 -12.99 8.94 -13.77
CA ASN A 43 -12.62 7.61 -14.24
C ASN A 43 -11.92 7.64 -15.61
N ALA A 44 -12.42 8.46 -16.55
CA ALA A 44 -11.79 8.61 -17.86
C ALA A 44 -10.38 9.20 -17.76
N HIS A 45 -10.17 10.18 -16.87
CA HIS A 45 -8.88 10.78 -16.58
C HIS A 45 -7.91 9.76 -15.97
N PHE A 46 -8.38 8.99 -14.99
CA PHE A 46 -7.60 7.91 -14.37
C PHE A 46 -7.17 6.86 -15.39
N ASN A 47 -8.10 6.28 -16.15
CA ASN A 47 -7.79 5.25 -17.15
C ASN A 47 -6.77 5.76 -18.17
N LYS A 48 -6.90 7.02 -18.60
CA LYS A 48 -5.92 7.63 -19.49
C LYS A 48 -4.54 7.72 -18.84
N SER A 49 -4.46 8.16 -17.59
CA SER A 49 -3.18 8.23 -16.87
C SER A 49 -2.50 6.87 -16.74
N SER A 50 -3.28 5.80 -16.47
CA SER A 50 -2.80 4.43 -16.40
C SER A 50 -2.29 3.92 -17.75
N ILE A 51 -2.91 4.31 -18.87
CA ILE A 51 -2.52 3.90 -20.23
C ILE A 51 -1.29 4.68 -20.75
N CYS A 52 -1.06 5.91 -20.31
CA CYS A 52 0.00 6.77 -20.85
C CYS A 52 1.45 6.33 -20.55
N ASN A 53 1.68 5.12 -20.00
CA ASN A 53 3.00 4.50 -19.74
C ASN A 53 4.01 5.33 -18.95
N LYS A 54 3.59 6.43 -18.31
CA LYS A 54 4.42 7.15 -17.36
C LYS A 54 4.40 6.38 -16.03
N LYS A 55 5.33 5.45 -15.88
CA LYS A 55 5.52 4.69 -14.64
C LYS A 55 6.28 5.56 -13.65
N TRP A 56 5.53 6.21 -12.77
CA TRP A 56 6.12 6.86 -11.62
C TRP A 56 6.23 5.86 -10.49
N LEU A 57 7.29 5.99 -9.73
CA LEU A 57 7.50 5.26 -8.50
C LEU A 57 7.35 6.25 -7.36
N ILE A 58 6.53 5.89 -6.38
CA ILE A 58 6.50 6.63 -5.12
C ILE A 58 7.45 5.93 -4.15
N LEU A 59 8.45 6.69 -3.73
CA LEU A 59 9.41 6.26 -2.72
C LEU A 59 9.03 6.92 -1.39
N ARG A 60 8.83 6.10 -0.37
CA ARG A 60 8.80 6.53 1.02
C ARG A 60 10.13 6.16 1.68
N ARG A 61 10.62 7.08 2.52
CA ARG A 61 11.76 6.86 3.44
C ARG A 61 11.58 7.69 4.70
N TYR A 62 12.23 7.31 5.80
CA TYR A 62 12.35 8.19 6.97
C TYR A 62 13.80 8.32 7.42
N PHE A 63 14.06 9.39 8.16
CA PHE A 63 15.32 9.60 8.89
C PHE A 63 15.06 9.64 10.39
N GLY A 64 16.03 9.17 11.17
CA GLY A 64 15.96 9.17 12.64
C GLY A 64 15.28 7.94 13.24
N THR A 65 15.26 7.87 14.57
CA THR A 65 14.73 6.72 15.33
C THR A 65 13.66 7.15 16.34
N GLY A 66 12.76 6.22 16.68
CA GLY A 66 11.70 6.44 17.68
C GLY A 66 10.80 7.63 17.34
N SER A 67 10.59 8.53 18.31
CA SER A 67 9.69 9.68 18.15
C SER A 67 10.25 10.84 17.30
N LYS A 68 11.46 10.70 16.74
CA LYS A 68 12.11 11.72 15.89
C LYS A 68 12.09 11.35 14.41
N LYS A 69 11.36 10.30 14.01
CA LYS A 69 11.26 9.88 12.61
C LYS A 69 10.67 11.01 11.76
N LYS A 70 11.37 11.33 10.67
CA LYS A 70 10.92 12.30 9.67
C LYS A 70 10.65 11.59 8.36
N GLU A 71 9.37 11.40 8.08
CA GLU A 71 8.87 10.82 6.85
C GLU A 71 9.14 11.74 5.65
N ARG A 72 9.55 11.14 4.53
CA ARG A 72 9.67 11.79 3.23
C ARG A 72 9.07 10.91 2.15
N TYR A 73 8.34 11.56 1.27
CA TYR A 73 7.72 10.94 0.09
C TYR A 73 8.23 11.67 -1.15
N SER A 74 8.61 10.93 -2.17
CA SER A 74 9.06 11.48 -3.44
C SER A 74 8.58 10.63 -4.60
N LEU A 75 8.32 11.29 -5.72
CA LEU A 75 8.03 10.64 -6.99
C LEU A 75 9.31 10.58 -7.81
N HIS A 76 9.58 9.40 -8.35
CA HIS A 76 10.73 9.11 -9.18
C HIS A 76 10.29 8.55 -10.53
N PHE A 77 11.05 8.85 -11.57
CA PHE A 77 10.92 8.13 -12.82
C PHE A 77 11.59 6.76 -12.70
N ASP A 78 10.99 5.74 -13.30
CA ASP A 78 11.64 4.44 -13.43
C ASP A 78 12.73 4.49 -14.53
N THR A 79 13.84 5.16 -14.23
CA THR A 79 15.05 5.28 -15.07
C THR A 79 16.22 4.55 -14.42
N GLU A 80 17.33 4.32 -15.11
CA GLU A 80 18.55 3.69 -14.58
C GLU A 80 19.16 4.34 -13.32
N THR A 81 18.65 5.51 -12.93
CA THR A 81 19.11 6.33 -11.79
C THR A 81 18.00 6.63 -10.78
N LEU A 82 16.75 6.22 -11.03
CA LEU A 82 15.57 6.65 -10.24
C LEU A 82 15.50 8.17 -10.11
N ASP A 83 15.46 8.88 -11.24
CA ASP A 83 15.50 10.35 -11.24
C ASP A 83 14.33 10.94 -10.47
N LEU A 84 14.63 11.89 -9.57
CA LEU A 84 13.63 12.61 -8.80
C LEU A 84 12.76 13.47 -9.72
N TYR A 85 11.46 13.17 -9.76
CA TYR A 85 10.47 14.01 -10.43
C TYR A 85 9.98 15.12 -9.50
N GLN A 86 9.58 14.75 -8.28
CA GLN A 86 8.98 15.69 -7.35
C GLN A 86 9.11 15.19 -5.90
N GLU A 87 9.49 16.08 -4.98
CA GLU A 87 9.27 15.84 -3.55
C GLU A 87 7.80 16.13 -3.18
N LEU A 88 7.16 15.15 -2.55
CA LEU A 88 5.79 15.27 -2.10
C LEU A 88 5.79 15.91 -0.71
N LYS A 89 5.10 17.04 -0.58
CA LYS A 89 4.86 17.65 0.72
C LYS A 89 3.90 16.77 1.50
N PHE A 90 4.42 16.12 2.54
CA PHE A 90 3.59 15.37 3.46
C PHE A 90 2.69 16.36 4.22
N PRO A 91 1.35 16.21 4.17
CA PRO A 91 0.44 17.25 4.64
C PRO A 91 0.38 17.40 6.17
N PHE A 92 1.15 16.61 6.94
CA PHE A 92 1.02 16.53 8.40
C PHE A 92 2.29 16.94 9.15
N ILE A 93 2.69 18.20 8.99
CA ILE A 93 3.88 18.75 9.67
C ILE A 93 3.71 18.71 11.22
N ASN A 94 2.47 18.72 11.73
CA ASN A 94 2.17 18.85 13.16
C ASN A 94 1.55 17.59 13.80
N TRP A 95 1.48 16.45 13.11
CA TRP A 95 1.07 15.20 13.77
C TRP A 95 2.30 14.54 14.41
N ASN A 96 2.31 14.44 15.74
CA ASN A 96 3.31 13.74 16.55
C ASN A 96 3.32 12.21 16.35
N GLY A 97 2.78 11.70 15.24
CA GLY A 97 2.53 10.28 15.01
C GLY A 97 3.43 9.68 13.95
N ASP A 98 4.03 8.54 14.27
CA ASP A 98 4.66 7.63 13.32
C ASP A 98 3.55 6.98 12.46
N PHE A 99 3.42 7.39 11.20
CA PHE A 99 2.47 6.80 10.27
C PHE A 99 3.09 5.62 9.54
N LYS A 100 2.45 4.47 9.64
CA LYS A 100 2.77 3.29 8.83
C LYS A 100 1.93 3.31 7.58
N LEU A 101 2.53 3.11 6.40
CA LEU A 101 1.69 2.85 5.23
C LEU A 101 1.06 1.46 5.34
N VAL A 102 -0.19 1.42 4.92
CA VAL A 102 -0.94 0.20 4.67
C VAL A 102 -0.71 -0.24 3.23
N GLY A 103 -1.00 0.62 2.26
CA GLY A 103 -0.76 0.35 0.84
C GLY A 103 -1.09 1.53 -0.06
N ILE A 104 -0.84 1.35 -1.35
CA ILE A 104 -1.12 2.34 -2.40
C ILE A 104 -2.06 1.70 -3.41
N CYS A 105 -3.09 2.44 -3.82
CA CYS A 105 -4.06 1.94 -4.77
C CYS A 105 -4.58 3.10 -5.62
N ASN A 106 -4.47 3.01 -6.95
CA ASN A 106 -5.04 3.96 -7.90
C ASN A 106 -4.79 5.44 -7.54
N GLY A 107 -3.56 5.76 -7.10
CA GLY A 107 -3.14 7.12 -6.73
C GLY A 107 -3.46 7.56 -5.31
N LEU A 108 -4.11 6.72 -4.49
CA LEU A 108 -4.30 6.97 -3.06
C LEU A 108 -3.28 6.21 -2.24
N VAL A 109 -2.82 6.87 -1.19
CA VAL A 109 -1.90 6.37 -0.19
C VAL A 109 -2.68 6.19 1.12
N CYS A 110 -2.77 4.95 1.61
CA CYS A 110 -3.42 4.65 2.88
C CYS A 110 -2.39 4.53 4.00
N LEU A 111 -2.54 5.34 5.05
CA LEU A 111 -1.63 5.46 6.18
C LEU A 111 -2.36 5.13 7.48
N SER A 112 -1.63 4.63 8.47
CA SER A 112 -2.13 4.24 9.78
C SER A 112 -1.23 4.78 10.88
N GLY A 113 -1.79 5.63 11.76
CA GLY A 113 -1.09 6.26 12.89
C GLY A 113 -1.89 6.19 14.20
N LEU A 114 -2.44 7.32 14.67
CA LEU A 114 -3.54 7.33 15.66
C LEU A 114 -4.91 7.19 14.99
N ASP A 115 -5.03 7.69 13.76
CA ASP A 115 -6.15 7.50 12.86
C ASP A 115 -5.71 6.76 11.59
N ILE A 116 -6.66 6.37 10.74
CA ILE A 116 -6.36 5.93 9.38
C ILE A 116 -6.51 7.14 8.46
N LEU A 117 -5.59 7.34 7.54
CA LEU A 117 -5.60 8.49 6.63
C LEU A 117 -5.54 8.00 5.20
N LEU A 118 -6.37 8.59 4.35
CA LEU A 118 -6.32 8.42 2.91
C LEU A 118 -5.82 9.71 2.31
N TRP A 119 -4.65 9.64 1.70
CA TRP A 119 -3.97 10.79 1.13
C TRP A 119 -3.89 10.63 -0.39
N ASN A 120 -4.33 11.65 -1.13
CA ASN A 120 -4.03 11.79 -2.55
C ASN A 120 -2.94 12.87 -2.72
N PRO A 121 -1.68 12.46 -3.00
CA PRO A 121 -0.57 13.38 -3.21
C PRO A 121 -0.75 14.35 -4.39
N SER A 122 -1.38 13.90 -5.48
CA SER A 122 -1.51 14.67 -6.74
C SER A 122 -2.39 15.90 -6.60
N ILE A 123 -3.38 15.85 -5.70
CA ILE A 123 -4.28 16.98 -5.42
C ILE A 123 -4.13 17.53 -3.99
N GLN A 124 -3.17 17.00 -3.22
CA GLN A 124 -2.93 17.34 -1.82
C GLN A 124 -4.19 17.26 -0.93
N ARG A 125 -5.03 16.25 -1.18
CA ARG A 125 -6.24 16.00 -0.38
C ARG A 125 -6.03 14.86 0.59
N VAL A 126 -6.66 14.99 1.76
CA VAL A 126 -6.62 14.01 2.84
C VAL A 126 -8.02 13.79 3.35
N VAL A 127 -8.38 12.54 3.57
CA VAL A 127 -9.55 12.14 4.33
C VAL A 127 -9.09 11.34 5.54
N ALA A 128 -9.48 11.78 6.74
CA ALA A 128 -9.28 11.02 7.96
C ALA A 128 -10.43 10.01 8.13
N VAL A 129 -10.06 8.76 8.31
CA VAL A 129 -10.96 7.65 8.61
C VAL A 129 -10.89 7.40 10.11
N LEU A 130 -11.98 7.74 10.80
CA LEU A 130 -12.09 7.53 12.24
C LEU A 130 -11.97 6.04 12.55
N ARG A 131 -11.17 5.69 13.56
CA ARG A 131 -10.95 4.29 13.94
C ARG A 131 -12.13 3.66 14.65
N THR A 132 -13.01 4.43 15.26
CA THR A 132 -14.15 3.85 15.94
C THR A 132 -15.26 3.62 14.93
N SER A 133 -15.60 2.34 14.70
CA SER A 133 -17.00 2.07 14.42
C SER A 133 -17.74 2.37 15.73
N ASP A 134 -18.92 2.97 15.69
CA ASP A 134 -19.74 3.23 16.90
C ASP A 134 -20.11 1.94 17.68
N ILE A 135 -19.63 0.78 17.20
CA ILE A 135 -19.90 -0.57 17.64
C ILE A 135 -18.85 -1.06 18.67
N ILE A 136 -17.65 -0.46 18.73
CA ILE A 136 -16.62 -0.87 19.70
C ILE A 136 -16.81 -0.07 20.99
N THR A 137 -17.51 -0.67 21.96
CA THR A 137 -17.62 -0.11 23.30
C THR A 137 -16.26 -0.10 24.01
N ILE A 138 -16.07 0.86 24.93
CA ILE A 138 -14.82 1.11 25.68
C ILE A 138 -14.31 -0.13 26.45
N TYR A 139 -15.16 -1.14 26.64
CA TYR A 139 -14.85 -2.38 27.36
C TYR A 139 -14.34 -3.55 26.50
N ASP A 140 -14.31 -3.41 25.17
CA ASP A 140 -13.93 -4.47 24.21
C ASP A 140 -12.93 -3.93 23.16
N ALA A 141 -11.80 -3.38 23.62
CA ALA A 141 -10.75 -2.92 22.72
C ALA A 141 -9.97 -4.12 22.12
N PRO A 142 -9.67 -4.12 20.81
CA PRO A 142 -8.89 -5.20 20.18
C PRO A 142 -7.41 -5.12 20.58
N ASP A 143 -6.79 -6.26 20.87
CA ASP A 143 -5.36 -6.36 21.23
C ASP A 143 -4.44 -6.12 20.04
N LYS A 144 -4.90 -6.55 18.87
CA LYS A 144 -4.19 -6.42 17.60
C LYS A 144 -5.18 -6.11 16.50
N PHE A 145 -4.73 -5.36 15.50
CA PHE A 145 -5.45 -5.23 14.25
C PHE A 145 -4.49 -5.32 13.07
N ALA A 146 -5.04 -5.72 11.92
CA ALA A 146 -4.39 -5.61 10.63
C ALA A 146 -5.27 -4.78 9.71
N LEU A 147 -4.64 -4.04 8.80
CA LEU A 147 -5.33 -3.21 7.82
C LEU A 147 -5.06 -3.73 6.42
N GLY A 148 -6.08 -3.59 5.57
CA GLY A 148 -5.98 -3.71 4.14
C GLY A 148 -6.56 -2.50 3.45
N PHE A 149 -6.06 -2.20 2.26
CA PHE A 149 -6.50 -1.10 1.42
C PHE A 149 -6.50 -1.55 -0.03
N GLY A 150 -7.58 -1.23 -0.74
CA GLY A 150 -7.72 -1.50 -2.16
C GLY A 150 -8.96 -0.86 -2.75
N PHE A 151 -9.27 -1.25 -3.98
CA PHE A 151 -10.33 -0.65 -4.77
C PHE A 151 -11.38 -1.69 -5.19
N ASP A 152 -12.65 -1.39 -4.92
CA ASP A 152 -13.80 -2.13 -5.41
C ASP A 152 -14.17 -1.59 -6.80
N SER A 153 -13.81 -2.36 -7.82
CA SER A 153 -14.10 -2.01 -9.21
C SER A 153 -15.59 -2.07 -9.56
N ARG A 154 -16.40 -2.84 -8.83
CA ARG A 154 -17.85 -2.94 -9.03
C ARG A 154 -18.58 -1.74 -8.41
N ALA A 155 -18.20 -1.36 -7.20
CA ALA A 155 -18.75 -0.18 -6.52
C ALA A 155 -18.11 1.14 -6.96
N ASN A 156 -16.99 1.08 -7.69
CA ASN A 156 -16.13 2.21 -8.04
C ASN A 156 -15.76 3.03 -6.78
N ASP A 157 -15.33 2.33 -5.74
CA ASP A 157 -15.04 2.91 -4.42
C ASP A 157 -13.75 2.33 -3.84
N TYR A 158 -13.08 3.12 -3.03
CA TYR A 158 -11.95 2.65 -2.24
C TYR A 158 -12.48 2.03 -0.96
N LYS A 159 -11.85 0.94 -0.52
CA LYS A 159 -12.22 0.27 0.72
C LYS A 159 -11.01 0.06 1.62
N VAL A 160 -11.22 0.23 2.92
CA VAL A 160 -10.27 -0.16 3.96
C VAL A 160 -10.83 -1.35 4.71
N VAL A 161 -10.11 -2.48 4.68
CA VAL A 161 -10.44 -3.69 5.43
C VAL A 161 -9.71 -3.64 6.76
N ARG A 162 -10.38 -4.00 7.84
CA ARG A 162 -9.78 -4.08 9.16
C ARG A 162 -10.09 -5.42 9.80
N LEU A 163 -9.05 -6.17 10.14
CA LEU A 163 -9.15 -7.40 10.92
C LEU A 163 -8.82 -7.08 12.37
N LEU A 164 -9.76 -7.33 13.28
CA LEU A 164 -9.66 -7.06 14.70
C LEU A 164 -9.52 -8.36 15.48
N TYR A 165 -8.43 -8.50 16.21
CA TYR A 165 -8.14 -9.67 17.03
C TYR A 165 -8.39 -9.34 18.51
N PHE A 166 -9.17 -10.19 19.16
CA PHE A 166 -9.51 -10.11 20.57
C PHE A 166 -8.96 -11.35 21.27
N GLU A 167 -8.24 -11.14 22.36
CA GLU A 167 -7.65 -12.18 23.17
C GLU A 167 -8.75 -13.01 23.84
N ASP A 168 -8.64 -14.33 23.72
CA ASP A 168 -9.54 -15.21 24.43
C ASP A 168 -9.00 -15.39 25.85
N LYS A 169 -9.67 -14.79 26.85
CA LYS A 169 -9.31 -14.91 28.26
C LYS A 169 -9.55 -16.32 28.83
N SER A 170 -9.92 -17.31 28.01
CA SER A 170 -10.08 -18.70 28.44
C SER A 170 -8.73 -19.37 28.71
N PRO A 171 -8.65 -20.31 29.67
CA PRO A 171 -7.41 -20.97 30.08
C PRO A 171 -6.75 -21.83 28.98
N PHE A 172 -7.39 -22.00 27.82
CA PHE A 172 -6.90 -22.79 26.70
C PHE A 172 -6.34 -21.95 25.54
N ASN A 173 -6.37 -20.60 25.63
CA ASN A 173 -5.83 -19.67 24.63
C ASN A 173 -6.22 -20.01 23.17
N TYR A 174 -7.47 -20.40 22.93
CA TYR A 174 -7.93 -20.61 21.55
C TYR A 174 -8.06 -19.27 20.84
N LYS A 175 -7.17 -18.98 19.89
CA LYS A 175 -7.26 -17.78 19.05
C LYS A 175 -8.59 -17.78 18.27
N ARG A 176 -9.43 -16.78 18.53
CA ARG A 176 -10.70 -16.57 17.83
C ARG A 176 -10.45 -16.10 16.41
N SER A 177 -11.42 -16.32 15.53
CA SER A 177 -11.41 -15.64 14.23
C SER A 177 -11.48 -14.13 14.46
N PRO A 178 -10.75 -13.32 13.67
CA PRO A 178 -10.85 -11.88 13.81
C PRO A 178 -12.25 -11.40 13.42
N LYS A 179 -12.72 -10.34 14.09
CA LYS A 179 -13.86 -9.56 13.58
C LYS A 179 -13.36 -8.77 12.38
N VAL A 180 -14.15 -8.73 11.32
CA VAL A 180 -13.78 -8.01 10.09
C VAL A 180 -14.70 -6.82 9.92
N GLU A 181 -14.10 -5.66 9.70
CA GLU A 181 -14.80 -4.43 9.39
C GLU A 181 -14.32 -3.87 8.06
N LEU A 182 -15.23 -3.26 7.32
CA LEU A 182 -14.98 -2.66 6.02
C LEU A 182 -15.41 -1.20 6.07
N TYR A 183 -14.52 -0.32 5.68
CA TYR A 183 -14.82 1.08 5.47
C TYR A 183 -14.97 1.35 3.99
N GLU A 184 -16.07 1.99 3.62
CA GLU A 184 -16.35 2.44 2.26
C GLU A 184 -16.11 3.95 2.20
N VAL A 185 -15.18 4.38 1.34
CA VAL A 185 -14.72 5.78 1.33
C VAL A 185 -15.84 6.73 0.91
N ARG A 186 -16.62 6.34 -0.10
CA ARG A 186 -17.74 7.12 -0.62
C ARG A 186 -18.86 7.33 0.42
N THR A 187 -19.12 6.35 1.28
CA THR A 187 -20.17 6.48 2.31
C THR A 187 -19.64 7.05 3.61
N GLY A 188 -18.32 7.00 3.81
CA GLY A 188 -17.66 7.44 5.04
C GLY A 188 -17.97 6.56 6.25
N CYS A 189 -18.44 5.32 6.03
CA CYS A 189 -18.99 4.47 7.08
C CYS A 189 -18.23 3.15 7.19
N TRP A 190 -18.07 2.69 8.44
CA TRP A 190 -17.67 1.31 8.74
C TRP A 190 -18.89 0.40 8.78
N ARG A 191 -18.71 -0.83 8.29
CA ARG A 191 -19.65 -1.93 8.56
C ARG A 191 -18.90 -3.21 8.91
N VAL A 192 -19.57 -4.09 9.63
CA VAL A 192 -19.06 -5.43 9.95
C VAL A 192 -19.33 -6.34 8.75
N ILE A 193 -18.36 -7.17 8.38
CA ILE A 193 -18.57 -8.26 7.43
C ILE A 193 -18.82 -9.55 8.20
N GLU A 194 -19.92 -10.24 7.91
CA GLU A 194 -20.27 -11.52 8.54
C GLU A 194 -19.43 -12.71 8.03
N SER A 195 -18.67 -12.49 6.95
CA SER A 195 -17.78 -13.46 6.34
C SER A 195 -16.82 -14.05 7.38
N LYS A 196 -16.77 -15.39 7.43
CA LYS A 196 -15.96 -16.10 8.42
C LYS A 196 -14.50 -16.04 8.02
N ALA A 197 -13.80 -15.01 8.48
CA ALA A 197 -12.35 -14.97 8.43
C ALA A 197 -11.77 -16.23 9.08
N PRO A 198 -10.76 -16.87 8.46
CA PRO A 198 -10.13 -18.04 9.04
C PRO A 198 -9.48 -17.68 10.37
N ARG A 199 -9.40 -18.67 11.28
CA ARG A 199 -8.61 -18.53 12.51
C ARG A 199 -7.13 -18.50 12.14
N CYS A 200 -6.53 -17.31 12.20
CA CYS A 200 -5.13 -17.06 11.96
C CYS A 200 -4.73 -15.73 12.56
N GLU A 201 -3.44 -15.42 12.56
CA GLU A 201 -2.94 -14.08 12.85
C GLU A 201 -2.24 -13.50 11.62
N ILE A 202 -2.21 -12.18 11.55
CA ILE A 202 -1.40 -11.43 10.58
C ILE A 202 -0.19 -10.86 11.32
N VAL A 203 0.96 -10.89 10.65
CA VAL A 203 2.23 -10.39 11.17
C VAL A 203 2.11 -8.89 11.45
N LYS A 204 2.52 -8.45 12.65
CA LYS A 204 2.67 -7.01 12.97
C LYS A 204 3.97 -6.46 12.36
N SER A 205 4.08 -6.45 11.04
CA SER A 205 5.18 -5.79 10.33
C SER A 205 4.74 -4.43 9.80
N GLU A 206 5.69 -3.59 9.39
CA GLU A 206 5.37 -2.45 8.53
C GLU A 206 5.09 -2.98 7.10
N TRP A 207 4.10 -2.42 6.39
CA TRP A 207 3.77 -2.80 4.99
C TRP A 207 3.40 -4.28 4.82
N THR A 208 2.26 -4.70 5.38
CA THR A 208 1.88 -6.12 5.50
C THR A 208 1.00 -6.65 4.38
N GLN A 209 0.64 -5.79 3.42
CA GLN A 209 -0.29 -6.16 2.36
C GLN A 209 0.25 -6.01 0.94
N ALA A 210 -0.37 -6.76 0.03
CA ALA A 210 -0.31 -6.53 -1.41
C ALA A 210 -1.74 -6.45 -1.96
N PHE A 211 -2.07 -5.37 -2.68
CA PHE A 211 -3.32 -5.29 -3.44
C PHE A 211 -3.06 -5.73 -4.88
N PHE A 212 -3.67 -6.85 -5.28
CA PHE A 212 -3.45 -7.44 -6.59
C PHE A 212 -4.74 -8.12 -7.07
N ASN A 213 -5.07 -7.93 -8.35
CA ASN A 213 -6.24 -8.57 -9.00
C ASN A 213 -7.56 -8.44 -8.20
N GLY A 214 -7.85 -7.24 -7.68
CA GLY A 214 -9.10 -6.97 -6.93
C GLY A 214 -9.12 -7.50 -5.49
N ALA A 215 -8.02 -8.08 -5.00
CA ALA A 215 -7.95 -8.65 -3.66
C ALA A 215 -6.77 -8.12 -2.85
N VAL A 216 -6.96 -8.03 -1.54
CA VAL A 216 -5.90 -7.73 -0.57
C VAL A 216 -5.30 -9.04 -0.08
N HIS A 217 -3.97 -9.09 -0.03
CA HIS A 217 -3.20 -10.25 0.39
C HIS A 217 -2.37 -9.90 1.60
N TRP A 218 -2.34 -10.76 2.62
CA TRP A 218 -1.44 -10.65 3.76
C TRP A 218 -0.70 -11.95 3.96
N VAL A 219 0.51 -11.86 4.53
CA VAL A 219 1.13 -13.02 5.17
C VAL A 219 0.40 -13.28 6.49
N ALA A 220 -0.24 -14.45 6.56
CA ALA A 220 -0.94 -14.92 7.74
C ALA A 220 -0.32 -16.22 8.26
N TYR A 221 -0.51 -16.50 9.54
CA TYR A 221 0.02 -17.71 10.16
C TYR A 221 -0.92 -18.32 11.18
N ARG A 222 -0.73 -19.61 11.42
CA ARG A 222 -1.28 -20.33 12.57
C ARG A 222 -0.13 -20.84 13.42
N GLU A 223 -0.27 -20.70 14.72
CA GLU A 223 0.62 -21.37 15.68
C GLU A 223 0.28 -22.84 15.79
N SER A 224 1.31 -23.65 15.97
CA SER A 224 1.22 -25.09 16.21
C SER A 224 2.29 -25.49 17.22
N SER A 225 2.16 -26.68 17.79
CA SER A 225 3.19 -27.25 18.69
C SER A 225 4.57 -27.39 18.05
N ARG A 226 4.66 -27.34 16.71
CA ARG A 226 5.90 -27.46 15.94
C ARG A 226 6.39 -26.12 15.37
N GLY A 227 5.87 -24.99 15.85
CA GLY A 227 6.19 -23.66 15.34
C GLY A 227 5.04 -23.07 14.51
N TYR A 228 5.35 -22.36 13.43
CA TYR A 228 4.38 -21.62 12.64
C TYR A 228 4.00 -22.34 11.34
N LYS A 229 2.77 -22.11 10.90
CA LYS A 229 2.29 -22.49 9.56
C LYS A 229 1.81 -21.24 8.84
N CYS A 230 2.66 -20.73 7.96
CA CYS A 230 2.45 -19.53 7.17
C CYS A 230 1.69 -19.85 5.87
N PHE A 231 0.87 -18.90 5.44
CA PHE A 231 0.14 -18.91 4.16
C PHE A 231 -0.22 -17.47 3.78
N ILE A 232 -0.71 -17.25 2.56
CA ILE A 232 -1.25 -15.96 2.17
C ILE A 232 -2.76 -15.96 2.42
N LEU A 233 -3.24 -15.02 3.22
CA LEU A 233 -4.66 -14.74 3.36
C LEU A 233 -5.07 -13.79 2.24
N ARG A 234 -6.02 -14.20 1.39
CA ARG A 234 -6.61 -13.38 0.34
C ARG A 234 -8.00 -12.92 0.80
N PHE A 235 -8.28 -11.63 0.67
CA PHE A 235 -9.62 -11.06 0.82
C PHE A 235 -10.01 -10.38 -0.49
N ASP A 236 -11.04 -10.93 -1.15
CA ASP A 236 -11.60 -10.33 -2.34
C ASP A 236 -12.43 -9.10 -1.97
N ILE A 237 -12.09 -7.91 -2.48
CA ILE A 237 -12.78 -6.66 -2.08
C ILE A 237 -14.19 -6.57 -2.67
N VAL A 238 -14.40 -7.21 -3.83
CA VAL A 238 -15.67 -7.17 -4.55
C VAL A 238 -16.61 -8.21 -3.97
N GLU A 239 -16.15 -9.45 -3.87
CA GLU A 239 -16.94 -10.58 -3.35
C GLU A 239 -16.96 -10.67 -1.82
N GLU A 240 -16.12 -9.88 -1.15
CA GLU A 240 -16.06 -9.76 0.32
C GLU A 240 -15.86 -11.10 1.04
N CYS A 241 -15.10 -11.97 0.39
CA CYS A 241 -14.85 -13.33 0.84
C CYS A 241 -13.37 -13.60 1.06
N PHE A 242 -13.08 -14.46 2.03
CA PHE A 242 -11.73 -14.90 2.32
C PHE A 242 -11.42 -16.20 1.58
N SER A 243 -10.20 -16.28 1.07
CA SER A 243 -9.61 -17.52 0.55
C SER A 243 -8.15 -17.60 0.96
N LEU A 244 -7.55 -18.77 0.78
CA LEU A 244 -6.16 -19.05 1.17
C LEU A 244 -5.36 -19.33 -0.09
N VAL A 245 -4.17 -18.75 -0.19
CA VAL A 245 -3.18 -19.11 -1.20
C VAL A 245 -2.02 -19.79 -0.49
N THR A 246 -1.71 -21.02 -0.92
CA THR A 246 -0.62 -21.80 -0.35
C THR A 246 0.72 -21.20 -0.74
N LEU A 247 1.65 -21.13 0.22
CA LEU A 247 3.03 -20.75 -0.04
C LEU A 247 3.83 -21.93 -0.62
N PRO A 248 4.97 -21.66 -1.28
CA PRO A 248 5.96 -22.70 -1.58
C PRO A 248 6.30 -23.50 -0.31
N HIS A 249 6.44 -24.83 -0.44
CA HIS A 249 6.60 -25.72 0.72
C HIS A 249 7.76 -25.33 1.66
N CYS A 250 8.86 -24.80 1.11
CA CYS A 250 10.01 -24.34 1.90
C CYS A 250 9.73 -23.07 2.74
N LEU A 251 8.70 -22.29 2.41
CA LEU A 251 8.33 -21.05 3.13
C LEU A 251 7.26 -21.26 4.20
N VAL A 252 6.52 -22.38 4.14
CA VAL A 252 5.37 -22.63 5.02
C VAL A 252 5.74 -22.65 6.50
N ASN A 253 6.95 -23.13 6.84
CA ASN A 253 7.41 -23.22 8.22
C ASN A 253 8.35 -22.07 8.62
N SER A 254 8.53 -21.08 7.76
CA SER A 254 9.36 -19.91 8.06
C SER A 254 8.75 -19.08 9.18
N SER A 255 9.60 -18.31 9.87
CA SER A 255 9.14 -17.28 10.79
C SER A 255 8.20 -16.31 10.02
N PRO A 256 6.99 -16.04 10.53
CA PRO A 256 6.08 -15.09 9.88
C PRO A 256 6.70 -13.70 9.71
N CYS A 257 7.55 -13.26 10.64
CA CYS A 257 8.21 -11.95 10.61
C CYS A 257 9.21 -11.80 9.46
N ASP A 258 9.71 -12.92 8.92
CA ASP A 258 10.71 -12.95 7.85
C ASP A 258 10.05 -12.94 6.46
N LEU A 259 8.71 -13.07 6.41
CA LEU A 259 7.95 -13.14 5.18
C LEU A 259 7.25 -11.81 4.89
N LYS A 260 7.37 -11.36 3.64
CA LYS A 260 6.69 -10.17 3.13
C LYS A 260 5.96 -10.52 1.84
N VAL A 261 4.73 -10.01 1.69
CA VAL A 261 3.95 -10.13 0.45
C VAL A 261 3.95 -8.78 -0.25
N SER A 262 4.12 -8.78 -1.56
CA SER A 262 4.18 -7.58 -2.40
C SER A 262 3.70 -7.89 -3.81
N VAL A 263 3.69 -6.87 -4.69
CA VAL A 263 3.53 -7.04 -6.14
C VAL A 263 4.85 -6.67 -6.80
N LEU A 264 5.49 -7.64 -7.46
CA LEU A 264 6.74 -7.44 -8.19
C LEU A 264 6.55 -7.79 -9.65
N GLY A 265 6.94 -6.89 -10.55
CA GLY A 265 6.82 -7.12 -12.00
C GLY A 265 5.37 -7.37 -12.47
N GLY A 266 4.37 -6.86 -11.75
CA GLY A 266 2.95 -7.09 -12.07
C GLY A 266 2.41 -8.47 -11.67
N ALA A 267 3.11 -9.21 -10.81
CA ALA A 267 2.66 -10.48 -10.26
C ALA A 267 2.73 -10.47 -8.73
N LEU A 268 1.89 -11.29 -8.09
CA LEU A 268 1.95 -11.46 -6.63
C LEU A 268 3.28 -12.14 -6.26
N SER A 269 3.97 -11.58 -5.28
CA SER A 269 5.28 -12.08 -4.85
C SER A 269 5.37 -12.24 -3.34
N VAL A 270 6.20 -13.18 -2.92
CA VAL A 270 6.58 -13.38 -1.52
C VAL A 270 8.08 -13.36 -1.40
N MET A 271 8.55 -12.61 -0.42
CA MET A 271 9.95 -12.51 -0.07
C MET A 271 10.18 -13.11 1.30
N LEU A 272 11.19 -13.96 1.40
CA LEU A 272 11.75 -14.43 2.65
C LEU A 272 13.06 -13.69 2.89
N CYS A 273 13.17 -12.99 4.01
CA CYS A 273 14.38 -12.33 4.49
C CYS A 273 14.57 -12.70 5.96
N GLY A 274 15.42 -13.68 6.24
CA GLY A 274 15.56 -14.23 7.58
C GLY A 274 16.78 -15.13 7.75
N TRP A 275 17.02 -15.53 8.99
CA TRP A 275 18.12 -16.45 9.33
C TRP A 275 17.71 -17.89 9.00
N TYR A 276 18.46 -18.52 8.09
CA TYR A 276 18.37 -19.94 7.81
C TYR A 276 19.25 -20.72 8.80
N CYS A 277 18.63 -21.64 9.55
CA CYS A 277 19.30 -22.55 10.49
C CYS A 277 20.27 -21.87 11.49
N PHE A 278 20.05 -20.59 11.83
CA PHE A 278 20.93 -19.78 12.69
C PHE A 278 22.37 -19.59 12.17
N GLU A 279 22.65 -19.95 10.91
CA GLU A 279 24.01 -19.92 10.35
C GLU A 279 24.13 -18.90 9.21
N THR A 280 23.14 -18.80 8.33
CA THR A 280 23.20 -17.88 7.17
C THR A 280 21.91 -17.08 7.02
N TYR A 281 22.02 -15.76 6.88
CA TYR A 281 20.89 -14.92 6.52
C TYR A 281 20.65 -15.08 5.02
N VAL A 282 19.42 -15.42 4.61
CA VAL A 282 19.10 -15.69 3.20
C VAL A 282 17.91 -14.82 2.80
N CYS A 283 18.06 -14.16 1.65
CA CYS A 283 16.98 -13.46 0.98
C CYS A 283 16.55 -14.27 -0.24
N SER A 284 15.28 -14.62 -0.34
CA SER A 284 14.72 -15.26 -1.54
C SER A 284 13.41 -14.62 -1.94
N VAL A 285 13.24 -14.42 -3.25
CA VAL A 285 12.06 -13.82 -3.84
C VAL A 285 11.34 -14.88 -4.68
N TRP A 286 10.05 -15.03 -4.44
CA TRP A 286 9.17 -15.96 -5.13
C TRP A 286 8.04 -15.19 -5.79
N VAL A 287 7.68 -15.58 -7.01
CA VAL A 287 6.62 -14.94 -7.80
C VAL A 287 5.59 -16.00 -8.19
N LEU A 288 4.31 -15.65 -8.08
CA LEU A 288 3.21 -16.49 -8.50
C LEU A 288 2.85 -16.13 -9.95
N HIS A 289 3.24 -16.98 -10.90
CA HIS A 289 3.01 -16.70 -12.33
C HIS A 289 1.54 -16.80 -12.73
N ASN A 290 0.84 -17.81 -12.21
CA ASN A 290 -0.57 -18.00 -12.45
C ASN A 290 -1.33 -17.83 -11.14
N TYR A 291 -2.02 -16.71 -11.02
CA TYR A 291 -2.72 -16.30 -9.81
C TYR A 291 -3.76 -17.32 -9.33
N ASP A 292 -4.38 -18.06 -10.24
CA ASP A 292 -5.40 -19.06 -9.92
C ASP A 292 -4.82 -20.47 -9.66
N MET A 293 -3.50 -20.64 -9.82
CA MET A 293 -2.79 -21.91 -9.62
C MET A 293 -1.69 -21.71 -8.56
N PRO A 294 -1.98 -21.99 -7.29
CA PRO A 294 -1.01 -21.83 -6.20
C PRO A 294 0.27 -22.67 -6.36
N GLU A 295 0.27 -23.71 -7.19
CA GLU A 295 1.47 -24.50 -7.50
C GLU A 295 2.44 -23.79 -8.45
N SER A 296 2.04 -22.66 -9.04
CA SER A 296 2.82 -21.93 -10.04
C SER A 296 3.88 -20.97 -9.46
N TRP A 297 4.17 -21.09 -8.15
CA TRP A 297 5.26 -20.34 -7.53
C TRP A 297 6.61 -20.72 -8.14
N THR A 298 7.36 -19.72 -8.59
CA THR A 298 8.74 -19.88 -9.01
C THR A 298 9.64 -19.02 -8.15
N LYS A 299 10.82 -19.55 -7.82
CA LYS A 299 11.86 -18.75 -7.17
C LYS A 299 12.49 -17.88 -8.25
N LEU A 300 12.33 -16.57 -8.14
CA LEU A 300 12.94 -15.59 -9.06
C LEU A 300 14.45 -15.51 -8.79
N THR A 301 14.82 -15.43 -7.51
CA THR A 301 16.22 -15.36 -7.10
C THR A 301 16.36 -15.77 -5.64
N SER A 302 17.56 -16.19 -5.27
CA SER A 302 17.99 -16.26 -3.89
C SER A 302 19.45 -15.86 -3.82
N PHE A 303 19.75 -15.01 -2.86
CA PHE A 303 21.11 -14.58 -2.59
C PHE A 303 21.32 -14.66 -1.09
N GLU A 304 22.50 -15.13 -0.70
CA GLU A 304 23.05 -14.80 0.60
C GLU A 304 23.37 -13.31 0.50
N PRO A 305 22.82 -12.46 1.37
CA PRO A 305 23.27 -11.09 1.39
C PRO A 305 24.76 -11.14 1.68
N SER A 306 25.56 -10.83 0.65
CA SER A 306 26.84 -10.19 0.86
C SER A 306 26.61 -9.12 1.93
N GLN A 307 27.60 -8.86 2.78
CA GLN A 307 27.38 -8.11 4.02
C GLN A 307 26.64 -6.77 3.86
N GLU A 308 26.47 -6.25 2.64
CA GLU A 308 25.83 -5.00 2.27
C GLU A 308 24.39 -5.07 1.72
N LEU A 309 23.81 -6.23 1.37
CA LEU A 309 22.43 -6.28 0.84
C LEU A 309 21.36 -6.40 1.93
N GLY A 310 20.23 -5.70 1.73
CA GLY A 310 19.06 -5.67 2.61
C GLY A 310 17.77 -6.10 1.92
N MET A 311 16.69 -5.34 2.12
CA MET A 311 15.34 -5.65 1.63
C MET A 311 15.17 -5.35 0.13
N VAL A 312 14.46 -6.21 -0.61
CA VAL A 312 14.05 -5.89 -1.99
C VAL A 312 12.85 -4.94 -1.95
N LEU A 313 12.92 -3.86 -2.73
CA LEU A 313 11.92 -2.80 -2.80
C LEU A 313 11.08 -2.91 -4.09
N GLY A 314 11.67 -3.38 -5.19
CA GLY A 314 10.99 -3.46 -6.48
C GLY A 314 11.76 -4.31 -7.50
N LEU A 315 11.08 -4.65 -8.60
CA LEU A 315 11.62 -5.39 -9.74
C LEU A 315 11.32 -4.60 -11.02
N ARG A 316 12.36 -4.34 -11.81
CA ARG A 316 12.27 -3.65 -13.10
C ARG A 316 11.99 -4.61 -14.23
N GLU A 317 11.50 -4.05 -15.35
CA GLU A 317 11.23 -4.82 -16.56
C GLU A 317 12.48 -5.50 -17.15
N ASN A 318 13.65 -4.88 -16.97
CA ASN A 318 14.93 -5.43 -17.42
C ASN A 318 15.51 -6.51 -16.48
N GLY A 319 14.79 -6.90 -15.42
CA GLY A 319 15.22 -7.89 -14.42
C GLY A 319 16.05 -7.34 -13.27
N GLU A 320 16.43 -6.06 -13.29
CA GLU A 320 17.15 -5.43 -12.18
C GLU A 320 16.25 -5.29 -10.94
N MET A 321 16.79 -5.62 -9.77
CA MET A 321 16.10 -5.42 -8.50
C MET A 321 16.51 -4.11 -7.86
N ILE A 322 15.54 -3.37 -7.37
CA ILE A 322 15.76 -2.20 -6.53
C ILE A 322 15.75 -2.68 -5.10
N MET A 323 16.80 -2.39 -4.34
CA MET A 323 16.99 -2.91 -2.99
C MET A 323 17.48 -1.83 -2.04
N GLU A 324 17.24 -2.03 -0.75
CA GLU A 324 17.93 -1.34 0.33
C GLU A 324 19.24 -2.07 0.63
N SER A 325 20.33 -1.33 0.80
CA SER A 325 21.60 -1.83 1.33
C SER A 325 21.68 -1.64 2.85
N LYS A 326 22.58 -2.37 3.52
CA LYS A 326 22.90 -2.15 4.94
C LYS A 326 23.59 -0.81 5.22
N SER A 327 24.05 -0.12 4.17
CA SER A 327 24.53 1.27 4.25
C SER A 327 23.40 2.30 4.19
N GLU A 328 22.14 1.86 4.35
CA GLU A 328 20.93 2.69 4.32
C GLU A 328 20.74 3.45 3.00
N GLU A 329 21.20 2.85 1.89
CA GLU A 329 21.12 3.39 0.53
C GLU A 329 20.20 2.51 -0.35
N VAL A 330 19.51 3.13 -1.30
CA VAL A 330 18.87 2.39 -2.39
C VAL A 330 19.91 2.02 -3.45
N VAL A 331 19.96 0.73 -3.80
CA VAL A 331 20.87 0.16 -4.80
C VAL A 331 20.09 -0.57 -5.90
N LEU A 332 20.67 -0.59 -7.11
CA LEU A 332 20.28 -1.53 -8.15
C LEU A 332 21.16 -2.76 -8.06
N TYR A 333 20.53 -3.94 -8.06
CA TYR A 333 21.21 -5.22 -8.00
C TYR A 333 20.81 -6.09 -9.19
N ARG A 334 21.81 -6.63 -9.89
CA ARG A 334 21.63 -7.65 -10.93
C ARG A 334 22.02 -9.03 -10.39
N PRO A 335 21.08 -9.98 -10.30
CA PRO A 335 21.38 -11.33 -9.87
C PRO A 335 22.37 -12.06 -10.78
N GLU A 336 22.36 -11.84 -12.11
CA GLU A 336 23.13 -12.69 -13.03
C GLU A 336 24.65 -12.53 -12.87
N ASN A 337 25.10 -11.32 -12.56
CA ASN A 337 26.52 -10.98 -12.42
C ASN A 337 26.87 -10.42 -11.02
N GLN A 338 25.91 -10.45 -10.09
CA GLN A 338 26.03 -9.93 -8.73
C GLN A 338 26.50 -8.47 -8.65
N LEU A 339 26.19 -7.67 -9.68
CA LEU A 339 26.62 -6.28 -9.76
C LEU A 339 25.66 -5.38 -8.96
N MET A 340 26.24 -4.53 -8.11
CA MET A 340 25.52 -3.51 -7.34
C MET A 340 25.89 -2.11 -7.81
N LYS A 341 24.90 -1.23 -7.92
CA LYS A 341 25.07 0.19 -8.24
C LYS A 341 24.28 1.03 -7.23
N GLY A 342 24.96 1.84 -6.44
CA GLY A 342 24.33 2.83 -5.56
C GLY A 342 23.62 3.93 -6.34
N LEU A 343 22.46 4.37 -5.83
CA LEU A 343 21.65 5.43 -6.43
C LEU A 343 21.76 6.77 -5.71
N GLY A 344 22.52 6.86 -4.61
CA GLY A 344 22.68 8.07 -3.81
C GLY A 344 21.41 8.46 -3.04
N ILE A 345 20.45 7.55 -2.90
CA ILE A 345 19.19 7.76 -2.19
C ILE A 345 19.32 7.12 -0.81
N TYR A 346 19.48 7.95 0.22
CA TYR A 346 19.67 7.49 1.60
C TYR A 346 18.40 7.60 2.45
N GLY A 347 18.32 6.80 3.50
CA GLY A 347 17.22 6.73 4.47
C GLY A 347 17.74 6.19 5.80
N GLY A 348 16.86 5.72 6.68
CA GLY A 348 17.24 4.88 7.81
C GLY A 348 17.02 3.40 7.51
N GLU A 349 17.64 2.51 8.30
CA GLU A 349 17.43 1.07 8.18
C GLU A 349 15.94 0.67 8.25
N GLY A 350 15.51 -0.14 7.28
CA GLY A 350 14.13 -0.62 7.11
C GLY A 350 13.13 0.47 6.74
N SER A 351 13.60 1.67 6.38
CA SER A 351 12.73 2.82 6.16
C SER A 351 12.12 2.89 4.77
N PHE A 352 12.67 2.15 3.80
CA PHE A 352 12.27 2.31 2.42
C PHE A 352 11.01 1.53 2.08
N TYR A 353 10.14 2.17 1.32
CA TYR A 353 9.08 1.51 0.58
C TYR A 353 8.98 2.11 -0.80
N LEU A 354 8.80 1.27 -1.80
CA LEU A 354 8.71 1.65 -3.19
C LEU A 354 7.51 0.95 -3.82
N ASP A 355 6.72 1.70 -4.57
CA ASP A 355 5.60 1.15 -5.32
C ASP A 355 5.35 1.98 -6.58
N THR A 356 4.59 1.40 -7.50
CA THR A 356 4.06 2.13 -8.65
C THR A 356 3.04 3.16 -8.19
N TYR A 357 3.10 4.35 -8.79
CA TYR A 357 2.19 5.44 -8.52
C TYR A 357 1.62 6.00 -9.82
N VAL A 358 0.33 6.27 -9.78
CA VAL A 358 -0.41 6.92 -10.85
C VAL A 358 -1.10 8.13 -10.27
N GLU A 359 -1.01 9.26 -10.95
CA GLU A 359 -1.74 10.44 -10.52
C GLU A 359 -3.25 10.26 -10.71
N SER A 360 -4.04 10.72 -9.76
CA SER A 360 -5.49 10.64 -9.88
C SER A 360 -6.20 11.85 -9.27
N LEU A 361 -7.47 12.01 -9.65
CA LEU A 361 -8.41 12.96 -9.06
C LEU A 361 -9.23 12.34 -7.93
N ALA A 362 -8.85 11.17 -7.44
CA ALA A 362 -9.61 10.53 -6.39
C ALA A 362 -9.61 11.35 -5.09
N LEU A 363 -10.67 11.22 -4.30
CA LEU A 363 -11.00 12.12 -3.18
C LEU A 363 -11.32 13.58 -3.57
N LEU A 364 -11.38 13.94 -4.86
CA LEU A 364 -11.74 15.32 -5.26
C LEU A 364 -13.11 15.76 -4.71
N ASN A 365 -14.06 14.83 -4.66
CA ASN A 365 -15.42 15.06 -4.18
C ASN A 365 -15.61 14.74 -2.70
N GLU A 366 -14.67 14.04 -2.09
CA GLU A 366 -14.74 13.58 -0.71
C GLU A 366 -14.18 14.66 0.22
N GLY A 367 -14.87 14.90 1.34
CA GLY A 367 -14.49 15.97 2.29
C GLY A 367 -15.58 16.98 2.64
N LYS A 368 -16.85 16.75 2.24
CA LYS A 368 -17.97 17.58 2.73
C LYS A 368 -18.47 17.21 4.15
N GLY A 369 -17.93 16.17 4.78
CA GLY A 369 -18.46 15.62 6.04
C GLY A 369 -17.44 15.21 7.12
N GLY A 370 -16.14 15.41 6.91
CA GLY A 370 -15.11 15.13 7.91
C GLY A 370 -14.26 16.37 8.15
N LEU A 371 -13.88 16.64 9.41
CA LEU A 371 -13.08 17.79 9.84
C LEU A 371 -11.97 18.14 8.83
N GLU A 372 -12.18 19.19 8.03
CA GLU A 372 -11.10 19.89 7.35
C GLU A 372 -10.21 20.53 8.43
N LYS A 373 -9.23 19.78 8.94
CA LYS A 373 -8.08 20.40 9.58
C LYS A 373 -7.17 20.88 8.46
N VAL A 374 -7.49 22.05 7.94
CA VAL A 374 -6.53 22.85 7.17
C VAL A 374 -5.32 23.04 8.08
N ALA A 375 -4.17 22.49 7.68
CA ALA A 375 -2.92 22.89 8.28
C ALA A 375 -2.70 24.35 7.88
N ASP A 376 -2.86 25.27 8.83
CA ASP A 376 -2.43 26.65 8.66
C ASP A 376 -0.94 26.65 8.34
N VAL A 377 -0.63 27.07 7.12
CA VAL A 377 0.73 27.33 6.66
C VAL A 377 1.13 28.68 7.27
N HIS A 378 1.92 28.64 8.33
CA HIS A 378 2.74 29.79 8.71
C HIS A 378 4.18 29.51 8.23
N ASP A 379 4.51 30.24 7.15
CA ASP A 379 5.80 30.59 6.54
C ASP A 379 6.94 29.56 6.45
#